data_AF-A0A6C0J1V9-F1
#
_entry.id   AF-A0A6C0J1V9-F1
#
_cell.length_a   1.000
_cell.length_b   1.000
_cell.length_c   1.000
_cell.angle_alpha   90.00
_cell.angle_beta   90.00
_cell.angle_gamma   90.00
#
_symmetry.space_group_name_H-M   'P 1'
#
loop_
_entity.id
_entity.type
_entity.pdbx_description
1 polymer ?
#
loop_
_entity_poly.entity_id
_entity_poly.type
_entity_poly.pdbx_seq_one_letter_code
_entity_poly.pdbx_strand_id
1 'polypeptide(L)'
;MSISHTHNKISSYFTYFYYNTSSKKIISSGTWSNWSDSRLKTHIETGDAVEKEMTDYFDKIDINKYGYIEQFASSKGATTETRSFGFIAQQVEQVYSEGVANAGTCVFPSKKSNATNKIELDDALTIDKEKVNMLLWGKVKQMDKVIKQQQEQINLLLSKVNI
;
A
#
# COMPACT_ATOMS: atom_id res chain seq x y z
N MET A 1 -17.85 38.51 2.64
CA MET A 1 -17.38 37.20 3.17
C MET A 1 -16.58 36.53 2.07
N SER A 2 -15.28 36.34 2.28
CA SER A 2 -14.37 35.71 1.32
C SER A 2 -14.03 34.32 1.84
N ILE A 3 -14.41 33.28 1.11
CA ILE A 3 -14.09 31.89 1.44
C ILE A 3 -12.75 31.57 0.76
N SER A 4 -11.68 31.56 1.57
CA SER A 4 -10.36 31.09 1.17
C SER A 4 -10.39 29.59 0.91
N HIS A 5 -10.14 29.17 -0.32
CA HIS A 5 -9.90 27.78 -0.68
C HIS A 5 -8.41 27.46 -0.50
N THR A 6 -8.05 26.97 0.68
CA THR A 6 -6.72 26.40 0.94
C THR A 6 -6.56 25.11 0.13
N HIS A 7 -5.79 25.19 -0.95
CA HIS A 7 -5.33 24.01 -1.68
C HIS A 7 -4.25 23.31 -0.85
N ASN A 8 -4.59 22.19 -0.23
CA ASN A 8 -3.60 21.31 0.39
C ASN A 8 -2.77 20.64 -0.71
N LYS A 9 -1.52 21.10 -0.89
CA LYS A 9 -0.53 20.39 -1.69
C LYS A 9 -0.15 19.09 -0.98
N ILE A 10 -0.64 17.97 -1.48
CA ILE A 10 -0.17 16.64 -1.07
C ILE A 10 1.23 16.45 -1.66
N SER A 11 2.25 16.49 -0.81
CA SER A 11 3.63 16.21 -1.19
C SER A 11 3.88 14.70 -1.10
N SER A 12 3.74 13.99 -2.22
CA SER A 12 4.04 12.56 -2.30
C SER A 12 5.55 12.33 -2.43
N TYR A 13 6.20 11.90 -1.34
CA TYR A 13 7.60 11.42 -1.38
C TYR A 13 7.64 9.89 -1.52
N PHE A 14 8.47 9.42 -2.46
CA PHE A 14 8.70 7.99 -2.71
C PHE A 14 9.56 7.38 -1.60
N THR A 15 9.24 6.15 -1.18
CA THR A 15 10.07 5.38 -0.25
C THR A 15 10.73 4.28 -1.07
N TYR A 16 12.06 4.31 -1.14
CA TYR A 16 12.85 3.22 -1.71
C TYR A 16 13.44 2.41 -0.57
N PHE A 17 13.26 1.09 -0.61
CA PHE A 17 14.05 0.16 0.19
C PHE A 17 15.13 -0.41 -0.72
N TYR A 18 16.39 -0.08 -0.47
CA TYR A 18 17.50 -0.80 -1.09
C TYR A 18 18.44 -1.34 -0.01
N TYR A 19 18.86 -2.59 -0.19
CA TYR A 19 19.81 -3.24 0.69
C TYR A 19 21.21 -2.81 0.29
N ASN A 20 21.88 -2.04 1.14
CA ASN A 20 23.25 -1.64 0.90
C ASN A 20 24.19 -2.74 1.38
N THR A 21 24.75 -3.50 0.43
CA THR A 21 25.60 -4.67 0.69
C THR A 21 26.90 -4.33 1.42
N SER A 22 27.42 -3.10 1.26
CA SER A 22 28.64 -2.64 1.93
C SER A 22 28.43 -2.29 3.40
N SER A 23 27.28 -1.73 3.76
CA SER A 23 26.95 -1.36 5.15
C SER A 23 26.14 -2.41 5.90
N LYS A 24 25.65 -3.45 5.21
CA LYS A 24 24.70 -4.47 5.72
C LYS A 24 23.48 -3.84 6.42
N LYS A 25 23.07 -2.65 5.99
CA LYS A 25 21.92 -1.93 6.51
C LYS A 25 20.86 -1.78 5.43
N ILE A 26 19.61 -1.92 5.83
CA ILE A 26 18.48 -1.47 5.03
C ILE A 26 18.49 0.06 5.11
N ILE A 27 18.83 0.70 4.00
CA ILE A 27 18.72 2.15 3.89
C ILE A 27 17.33 2.41 3.33
N SER A 28 16.48 3.05 4.14
CA SER A 28 15.21 3.59 3.69
C SER A 28 15.37 5.10 3.54
N SER A 29 15.06 5.63 2.37
CA SER A 29 14.85 7.06 2.21
C SER A 29 13.41 7.36 2.62
N GLY A 30 13.22 7.91 3.81
CA GLY A 30 11.94 8.43 4.27
C GLY A 30 11.57 7.92 5.66
N THR A 31 11.48 8.84 6.62
CA THR A 31 10.58 8.65 7.75
C THR A 31 9.15 8.56 7.22
N TRP A 32 8.24 7.99 8.03
CA TRP A 32 6.82 8.18 7.76
C TRP A 32 6.56 9.68 7.66
N SER A 33 5.79 10.08 6.66
CA SER A 33 5.45 11.49 6.48
C SER A 33 4.59 12.01 7.65
N ASN A 34 3.90 11.08 8.31
CA ASN A 34 3.03 11.32 9.45
C ASN A 34 3.77 11.20 10.80
N TRP A 35 3.48 12.12 11.71
CA TRP A 35 4.03 12.14 13.07
C TRP A 35 3.38 11.04 13.90
N SER A 36 4.18 10.22 14.59
CA SER A 36 3.70 8.99 15.24
C SER A 36 3.63 9.03 16.77
N ASP A 37 3.92 10.18 17.39
CA ASP A 37 3.93 10.39 18.84
C ASP A 37 2.55 10.16 19.48
N SER A 38 2.48 9.43 20.60
CA SER A 38 1.22 9.11 21.27
C SER A 38 0.49 10.33 21.82
N ARG A 39 1.22 11.43 22.13
CA ARG A 39 0.63 12.69 22.62
C ARG A 39 -0.18 13.41 21.55
N LEU A 40 0.01 13.04 20.27
CA LEU A 40 -0.72 13.57 19.13
C LEU A 40 -1.92 12.69 18.74
N LYS A 41 -2.22 11.64 19.52
CA LYS A 41 -3.23 10.63 19.20
C LYS A 41 -4.26 10.53 20.32
N THR A 42 -5.50 10.26 19.95
CA THR A 42 -6.61 9.99 20.87
C THR A 42 -7.25 8.65 20.47
N HIS A 43 -8.08 8.06 21.35
CA HIS A 43 -8.79 6.81 21.08
C HIS A 43 -7.87 5.67 20.60
N ILE A 44 -6.73 5.49 21.27
CA ILE A 44 -5.78 4.43 20.90
C ILE A 44 -6.36 3.08 21.31
N GLU A 45 -6.74 2.29 20.32
CA GLU A 45 -7.23 0.93 20.48
C GLU A 45 -6.13 -0.08 20.15
N THR A 46 -6.10 -1.20 20.87
CA THR A 46 -5.13 -2.28 20.66
C THR A 46 -5.79 -3.63 20.90
N GLY A 47 -5.32 -4.65 20.18
CA GLY A 47 -5.70 -6.04 20.42
C GLY A 47 -6.34 -6.71 19.21
N ASP A 48 -6.89 -7.89 19.46
CA ASP A 48 -7.35 -8.83 18.42
C ASP A 48 -8.42 -8.26 17.48
N ALA A 49 -9.30 -7.39 17.98
CA ALA A 49 -10.37 -6.80 17.18
C ALA A 49 -9.82 -5.90 16.07
N VAL A 50 -8.84 -5.04 16.41
CA VAL A 50 -8.16 -4.15 15.46
C VAL A 50 -7.37 -4.98 14.43
N GLU A 51 -6.67 -6.02 14.89
CA GLU A 51 -5.94 -6.92 13.99
C GLU A 51 -6.90 -7.64 13.03
N LYS A 52 -8.04 -8.12 13.53
CA LYS A 52 -9.08 -8.78 12.73
C LYS A 52 -9.63 -7.85 11.66
N GLU A 53 -9.97 -6.62 12.01
CA GLU A 53 -10.46 -5.63 11.05
C GLU A 53 -9.46 -5.41 9.91
N MET A 54 -8.18 -5.20 10.25
CA MET A 54 -7.11 -5.05 9.25
C MET A 54 -6.99 -6.28 8.36
N THR A 55 -7.09 -7.49 8.92
CA THR A 55 -7.02 -8.73 8.15
C THR A 55 -8.23 -8.96 7.24
N ASP A 56 -9.43 -8.58 7.70
CA ASP A 56 -10.66 -8.73 6.93
C ASP A 56 -10.65 -7.85 5.67
N TYR A 57 -10.01 -6.67 5.73
CA TYR A 57 -9.76 -5.85 4.54
C TYR A 57 -8.70 -6.47 3.64
N PHE A 58 -7.57 -6.90 4.20
CA PHE A 58 -6.46 -7.49 3.44
C PHE A 58 -6.91 -8.70 2.61
N ASP A 59 -7.69 -9.60 3.21
CA ASP A 59 -8.13 -10.85 2.57
C ASP A 59 -9.09 -10.63 1.38
N LYS A 60 -9.65 -9.43 1.23
CA LYS A 60 -10.55 -9.05 0.14
C LYS A 60 -9.85 -8.27 -0.98
N ILE A 61 -8.58 -7.90 -0.79
CA ILE A 61 -7.79 -7.13 -1.76
C ILE A 61 -6.81 -8.06 -2.47
N ASP A 62 -6.94 -8.18 -3.79
CA ASP A 62 -6.04 -9.02 -4.58
C ASP A 62 -4.75 -8.29 -4.97
N ILE A 63 -3.64 -9.04 -4.95
CA ILE A 63 -2.40 -8.62 -5.60
C ILE A 63 -2.46 -9.02 -7.06
N ASN A 64 -2.42 -8.03 -7.94
CA ASN A 64 -2.57 -8.20 -9.37
C ASN A 64 -1.20 -8.11 -10.07
N LYS A 65 -1.03 -8.88 -11.15
CA LYS A 65 0.09 -8.73 -12.09
C LYS A 65 -0.41 -8.01 -13.34
N TYR A 66 0.07 -6.80 -13.60
CA TYR A 66 -0.43 -5.97 -14.70
C TYR A 66 0.71 -5.37 -15.53
N GLY A 67 0.37 -4.90 -16.73
CA GLY A 67 1.24 -4.07 -17.56
C GLY A 67 0.62 -2.68 -17.71
N TYR A 68 1.44 -1.67 -17.96
CA TYR A 68 0.94 -0.32 -18.24
C TYR A 68 0.63 -0.16 -19.73
N ILE A 69 -0.42 0.58 -20.04
CA ILE A 69 -0.71 1.01 -21.41
C ILE A 69 0.41 1.91 -21.95
N GLU A 70 0.57 1.96 -23.27
CA GLU A 70 1.70 2.61 -23.94
C GLU A 70 1.92 4.06 -23.49
N GLN A 71 0.85 4.85 -23.37
CA GLN A 71 0.90 6.26 -22.99
C GLN A 71 1.44 6.44 -21.58
N PHE A 72 0.91 5.66 -20.63
CA PHE A 72 1.38 5.72 -19.24
C PHE A 72 2.82 5.20 -19.12
N ALA A 73 3.12 4.04 -19.70
CA ALA A 73 4.45 3.47 -19.69
C ALA A 73 5.48 4.46 -20.27
N SER A 74 5.16 5.06 -21.41
CA SER A 74 5.95 6.08 -22.08
C SER A 74 6.21 7.30 -21.18
N SER A 75 5.18 7.82 -20.54
CA SER A 75 5.27 8.99 -19.64
C SER A 75 6.16 8.75 -18.42
N LYS A 76 6.32 7.49 -18.01
CA LYS A 76 7.18 7.08 -16.89
C LYS A 76 8.56 6.58 -17.32
N GLY A 77 8.89 6.68 -18.61
CA GLY A 77 10.15 6.13 -19.14
C GLY A 77 10.21 4.60 -19.12
N ALA A 78 9.10 3.91 -18.93
CA ALA A 78 8.98 2.45 -18.86
C ALA A 78 8.57 1.83 -20.22
N THR A 79 8.59 0.49 -20.28
CA THR A 79 8.15 -0.30 -21.45
C THR A 79 6.82 -1.00 -21.14
N THR A 80 6.02 -1.27 -22.17
CA THR A 80 4.76 -2.04 -22.06
C THR A 80 5.00 -3.53 -21.78
N GLU A 81 6.20 -4.02 -22.08
CA GLU A 81 6.62 -5.41 -21.83
C GLU A 81 6.87 -5.69 -20.35
N THR A 82 7.13 -4.65 -19.56
CA THR A 82 7.38 -4.81 -18.12
C THR A 82 6.07 -5.09 -17.40
N ARG A 83 6.02 -6.21 -16.67
CA ARG A 83 4.91 -6.54 -15.77
C ARG A 83 5.26 -6.16 -14.34
N SER A 84 4.33 -5.51 -13.66
CA SER A 84 4.45 -5.13 -12.25
C SER A 84 3.43 -5.88 -11.41
N PHE A 85 3.77 -6.10 -10.15
CA PHE A 85 2.82 -6.54 -9.13
C PHE A 85 2.36 -5.33 -8.33
N GLY A 86 1.07 -5.30 -7.98
CA GLY A 86 0.53 -4.23 -7.17
C GLY A 86 -0.98 -4.34 -7.02
N PHE A 87 -1.59 -3.24 -6.57
CA PHE A 87 -3.02 -3.15 -6.31
C PHE A 87 -3.72 -2.34 -7.41
N ILE A 88 -4.99 -2.65 -7.63
CA ILE A 88 -5.89 -1.83 -8.46
C ILE A 88 -6.68 -0.93 -7.52
N ALA A 89 -6.56 0.39 -7.68
CA ALA A 89 -7.13 1.36 -6.75
C ALA A 89 -8.64 1.22 -6.57
N GLN A 90 -9.37 0.93 -7.67
CA GLN A 90 -10.81 0.69 -7.63
C GLN A 90 -11.19 -0.53 -6.78
N GLN A 91 -10.38 -1.59 -6.80
CA GLN A 91 -10.61 -2.77 -5.96
C GLN A 91 -10.39 -2.43 -4.48
N VAL A 92 -9.32 -1.69 -4.18
CA VAL A 92 -9.05 -1.26 -2.80
C VAL A 92 -10.16 -0.34 -2.30
N GLU A 93 -10.65 0.59 -3.14
CA GLU A 93 -11.69 1.55 -2.75
C GLU A 93 -13.01 0.87 -2.34
N GLN A 94 -13.38 -0.22 -3.02
CA GLN A 94 -14.60 -1.00 -2.72
C GLN A 94 -14.59 -1.61 -1.31
N VAL A 95 -13.42 -1.87 -0.76
CA VAL A 95 -13.27 -2.62 0.50
C VAL A 95 -12.70 -1.74 1.61
N TYR A 96 -11.76 -0.86 1.27
CA TYR A 96 -11.02 0.00 2.18
C TYR A 96 -10.78 1.36 1.51
N SER A 97 -11.85 2.16 1.42
CA SER A 97 -11.86 3.47 0.75
C SER A 97 -10.82 4.44 1.29
N GLU A 98 -10.50 4.37 2.59
CA GLU A 98 -9.46 5.21 3.21
C GLU A 98 -8.06 4.97 2.63
N GLY A 99 -7.81 3.77 2.07
CA GLY A 99 -6.55 3.40 1.41
C GLY A 99 -6.39 3.96 0.00
N VAL A 100 -7.35 4.76 -0.48
CA VAL A 100 -7.37 5.34 -1.82
C VAL A 100 -7.51 6.85 -1.74
N ALA A 101 -6.86 7.56 -2.66
CA ALA A 101 -6.99 8.99 -2.83
C ALA A 101 -7.28 9.33 -4.30
N ASN A 102 -8.09 10.35 -4.53
CA ASN A 102 -8.29 10.92 -5.86
C ASN A 102 -7.11 11.85 -6.18
N ALA A 103 -6.40 11.57 -7.28
CA ALA A 103 -5.24 12.31 -7.77
C ALA A 103 -5.63 13.43 -8.76
N GLY A 104 -6.93 13.64 -8.99
CA GLY A 104 -7.49 14.59 -9.94
C GLY A 104 -7.33 14.12 -11.38
N THR A 105 -7.41 15.07 -12.31
CA THR A 105 -7.23 14.79 -13.74
C THR A 105 -5.75 14.54 -14.06
N CYS A 106 -5.48 13.38 -14.64
CA CYS A 106 -4.16 12.98 -15.11
C CYS A 106 -4.10 12.98 -16.64
N VAL A 107 -3.06 13.60 -17.20
CA VAL A 107 -2.83 13.63 -18.66
C VAL A 107 -1.52 12.93 -18.99
N PHE A 108 -1.58 11.86 -19.78
CA PHE A 108 -0.42 11.08 -20.19
C PHE A 108 -0.13 11.27 -21.68
N PRO A 109 1.01 11.89 -22.05
CA PRO A 109 1.38 12.08 -23.45
C PRO A 109 1.91 10.77 -24.06
N SER A 110 1.65 10.56 -25.35
CA SER A 110 2.33 9.53 -26.12
C SER A 110 3.78 9.95 -26.45
N LYS A 111 4.72 8.99 -26.47
CA LYS A 111 6.15 9.22 -26.80
C LYS A 111 6.40 9.65 -28.25
N LYS A 112 5.43 9.48 -29.16
CA LYS A 112 5.58 9.87 -30.57
C LYS A 112 5.37 11.38 -30.68
N SER A 113 6.37 12.11 -31.18
CA SER A 113 6.39 13.60 -31.18
C SER A 113 5.24 14.28 -31.96
N ASN A 114 4.44 13.52 -32.70
CA ASN A 114 3.28 13.98 -33.47
C ASN A 114 1.95 13.33 -33.04
N ALA A 115 1.90 12.68 -31.87
CA ALA A 115 0.70 11.96 -31.45
C ALA A 115 -0.34 12.90 -30.83
N THR A 116 -1.45 13.08 -31.54
CA THR A 116 -2.73 13.61 -31.05
C THR A 116 -3.38 12.74 -29.96
N ASN A 117 -2.88 11.52 -29.74
CA ASN A 117 -3.43 10.57 -28.79
C ASN A 117 -2.82 10.77 -27.39
N LYS A 118 -3.42 11.68 -26.61
CA LYS A 118 -3.26 11.75 -25.16
C LYS A 118 -4.30 10.86 -24.49
N ILE A 119 -3.99 10.37 -23.31
CA ILE A 119 -5.02 9.85 -22.40
C ILE A 119 -5.21 10.88 -21.30
N GLU A 120 -6.43 11.36 -21.19
CA GLU A 120 -6.92 12.17 -20.08
C GLU A 120 -7.78 11.25 -19.23
N LEU A 121 -7.44 11.16 -17.95
CA LEU A 121 -8.14 10.37 -16.96
C LEU A 121 -8.60 11.32 -15.86
N ASP A 122 -9.89 11.65 -15.89
CA ASP A 122 -10.54 12.35 -14.79
C ASP A 122 -10.72 11.41 -13.59
N ASP A 123 -10.70 12.00 -12.40
CA ASP A 123 -10.83 11.30 -11.12
C ASP A 123 -9.88 10.10 -10.98
N ALA A 124 -8.63 10.27 -11.43
CA ALA A 124 -7.63 9.21 -11.38
C ALA A 124 -7.35 8.81 -9.93
N LEU A 125 -7.63 7.56 -9.58
CA LEU A 125 -7.39 7.06 -8.23
C LEU A 125 -5.93 6.62 -8.05
N THR A 126 -5.38 6.85 -6.86
CA THR A 126 -4.07 6.34 -6.43
C THR A 126 -4.18 5.65 -5.07
N ILE A 127 -3.25 4.74 -4.80
CA ILE A 127 -3.15 4.05 -3.51
C ILE A 127 -2.40 4.92 -2.49
N ASP A 128 -2.96 5.05 -1.29
CA ASP A 128 -2.22 5.46 -0.11
C ASP A 128 -1.43 4.26 0.42
N LYS A 129 -0.15 4.19 0.03
CA LYS A 129 0.74 3.09 0.39
C LYS A 129 0.90 2.95 1.91
N GLU A 130 0.88 4.05 2.68
CA GLU A 130 1.11 3.99 4.13
C GLU A 130 -0.06 3.23 4.79
N LYS A 131 -1.29 3.58 4.40
CA LYS A 131 -2.51 2.95 4.91
C LYS A 131 -2.66 1.51 4.45
N VAL A 132 -2.47 1.22 3.16
CA VAL A 132 -2.58 -0.15 2.65
C VAL A 132 -1.50 -1.07 3.22
N ASN A 133 -0.28 -0.57 3.44
CA ASN A 133 0.79 -1.35 4.08
C ASN A 133 0.48 -1.69 5.55
N MET A 134 -0.31 -0.89 6.26
CA MET A 134 -0.74 -1.25 7.63
C MET A 134 -1.65 -2.48 7.66
N LEU A 135 -2.45 -2.71 6.61
CA LEU A 135 -3.25 -3.93 6.49
C LEU A 135 -2.35 -5.18 6.43
N LEU A 136 -1.24 -5.12 5.69
CA LEU A 136 -0.25 -6.20 5.64
C LEU A 136 0.35 -6.48 7.01
N TRP A 137 0.66 -5.44 7.79
CA TRP A 137 1.15 -5.63 9.17
C TRP A 137 0.12 -6.33 10.06
N GLY A 138 -1.16 -5.98 9.94
CA GLY A 138 -2.24 -6.69 10.62
C GLY A 138 -2.26 -8.18 10.25
N LYS A 139 -2.15 -8.50 8.95
CA LYS A 139 -2.10 -9.89 8.48
C LYS A 139 -0.90 -10.67 9.03
N VAL A 140 0.28 -10.06 9.07
CA VAL A 140 1.49 -10.68 9.62
C VAL A 140 1.34 -10.98 11.12
N LYS A 141 0.74 -10.08 11.91
CA LYS A 141 0.49 -10.32 13.34
C LYS A 141 -0.50 -11.47 13.56
N GLN A 142 -1.56 -11.54 12.74
CA GLN A 142 -2.49 -12.67 12.76
C GLN A 142 -1.78 -13.98 12.40
N MET A 143 -0.91 -13.99 11.39
CA MET A 143 -0.12 -15.18 11.03
C MET A 143 0.80 -15.63 12.18
N ASP A 144 1.51 -14.70 12.83
CA ASP A 144 2.35 -15.00 14.00
C ASP A 144 1.54 -15.63 15.14
N LYS A 145 0.33 -15.12 15.39
CA LYS A 145 -0.58 -15.70 16.39
C LYS A 145 -0.99 -17.12 16.05
N VAL A 146 -1.40 -17.38 14.80
CA VAL A 146 -1.78 -18.72 14.34
C VAL A 146 -0.61 -19.70 14.46
N ILE A 147 0.60 -19.29 14.06
CA ILE A 147 1.81 -20.13 14.17
C ILE A 147 2.08 -20.51 15.63
N LYS A 148 2.01 -19.54 16.55
CA LYS A 148 2.20 -19.80 17.99
C LYS A 148 1.18 -20.78 18.54
N GLN A 149 -0.10 -20.59 18.21
CA GLN A 149 -1.18 -21.50 18.64
C GLN A 149 -0.98 -22.92 18.08
N GLN A 150 -0.57 -23.04 16.82
CA GLN A 150 -0.26 -24.34 16.22
C GLN A 150 0.92 -25.01 16.90
N GLN A 151 1.97 -24.26 17.25
CA GLN A 151 3.13 -24.81 17.96
C GLN A 151 2.77 -25.32 19.37
N GLU A 152 1.92 -24.61 20.10
CA GLU A 152 1.41 -25.07 21.40
C GLU A 152 0.62 -26.37 21.28
N GLN A 153 -0.25 -26.48 20.27
CA GLN A 153 -1.02 -27.69 20.00
C GLN A 153 -0.12 -28.87 19.63
N ILE A 154 0.89 -28.64 18.79
CA ILE A 154 1.89 -29.66 18.42
C ILE A 154 2.61 -30.16 19.67
N ASN A 155 3.08 -29.26 20.53
CA ASN A 155 3.78 -29.64 21.77
C ASN A 155 2.88 -30.46 22.71
N LEU A 156 1.61 -30.06 22.84
CA LEU A 156 0.64 -30.81 23.63
C LEU A 156 0.39 -32.22 23.06
N LEU A 157 0.28 -32.34 21.74
CA LEU A 157 0.11 -33.65 21.08
C LEU A 157 1.36 -34.52 21.26
N LEU A 158 2.56 -33.98 21.07
CA LEU A 158 3.81 -34.70 21.30
C LEU A 158 3.93 -35.22 22.75
N SER A 159 3.56 -34.40 23.75
CA SER A 159 3.55 -34.84 25.15
C SER A 159 2.57 -35.96 25.47
N LYS A 160 1.53 -36.15 24.63
CA LYS A 160 0.51 -37.20 24.79
C LYS A 160 0.87 -38.49 24.05
N VAL A 161 1.77 -38.42 23.06
CA VAL A 161 2.15 -39.56 22.21
C VAL A 161 3.36 -40.32 22.77
N ASN A 162 3.99 -39.85 23.87
CA ASN A 162 5.14 -40.48 24.51
C ASN A 162 6.22 -40.95 23.51
N ILE A 163 6.83 -39.97 22.83
CA ILE A 163 8.22 -40.09 22.36
C ILE A 163 9.09 -39.33 23.36
#